data_AF-A0A6S6VT41-F1
#
_entry.id   AF-A0A6S6VT41-F1
#
_cell.length_a   1.000
_cell.length_b   1.000
_cell.length_c   1.000
_cell.angle_alpha   90.00
_cell.angle_beta   90.00
_cell.angle_gamma   90.00
#
_symmetry.space_group_name_H-M   'P 1'
#
loop_
_entity.id
_entity.type
_entity.pdbx_description
1 polymer ?
#
loop_
_entity_poly.entity_id
_entity_poly.type
_entity_poly.pdbx_seq_one_letter_code
_entity_poly.pdbx_strand_id
1 'polypeptide(L)'
;MVQPAVRRNVVLPNEILRKIFALVLEGSSARSKAIDLKYYGLLARIGMLGKLMRVDYHFAVVAVAVFYEVNGFDFWKFHPGYRNETYPAINEFGCRMPPALPPLWAHEYLRQIRIVVHLSDKWWDDTFGAWCTITSADDLIRYCPGARILQLLTTSMTNLRSLDLQIEELFQREEPLESCAVYRSAGFQMHAKEIKFLIVEPRTGLPRKDSDHWYPELANAIGL
;
A
#
# COMPACT_ATOMS: atom_id res chain seq x y z
N MET A 1 44.47 -14.53 -38.15
CA MET A 1 44.09 -13.92 -36.86
C MET A 1 42.83 -13.10 -37.09
N VAL A 2 41.70 -13.49 -36.50
CA VAL A 2 40.47 -12.68 -36.53
C VAL A 2 40.55 -11.72 -35.36
N GLN A 3 40.63 -10.41 -35.62
CA GLN A 3 40.53 -9.42 -34.56
C GLN A 3 39.15 -9.55 -33.91
N PRO A 4 39.05 -9.69 -32.57
CA PRO A 4 37.75 -9.69 -31.91
C PRO A 4 37.08 -8.35 -32.16
N ALA A 5 35.81 -8.39 -32.59
CA ALA A 5 35.02 -7.19 -32.80
C ALA A 5 35.03 -6.35 -31.52
N VAL A 6 35.45 -5.09 -31.63
CA VAL A 6 35.42 -4.13 -30.53
C VAL A 6 33.98 -4.07 -30.02
N ARG A 7 33.74 -4.53 -28.79
CA ARG A 7 32.45 -4.34 -28.11
C ARG A 7 32.22 -2.83 -27.99
N ARG A 8 31.40 -2.28 -28.88
CA ARG A 8 30.78 -0.99 -28.64
C ARG A 8 29.77 -1.22 -27.52
N ASN A 9 30.13 -0.82 -26.30
CA ASN A 9 29.15 -0.66 -25.23
C ASN A 9 28.25 0.51 -25.62
N VAL A 10 27.24 0.23 -26.45
CA VAL A 10 26.18 1.19 -26.74
C VAL A 10 25.35 1.30 -25.47
N VAL A 11 25.66 2.30 -24.66
CA VAL A 11 24.81 2.67 -23.53
C VAL A 11 23.54 3.28 -24.12
N LEU A 12 22.44 2.54 -24.03
CA LEU A 12 21.15 3.05 -24.47
C LEU A 12 20.73 4.20 -23.54
N PRO A 13 20.16 5.28 -24.07
CA PRO A 13 19.56 6.34 -23.25
C PRO A 13 18.50 5.79 -22.28
N ASN A 14 18.38 6.42 -21.11
CA ASN A 14 17.45 6.02 -20.06
C ASN A 14 16.00 5.93 -20.56
N GLU A 15 15.60 6.84 -21.44
CA GLU A 15 14.25 6.86 -22.00
C GLU A 15 13.95 5.61 -22.82
N ILE A 16 14.95 5.09 -23.54
CA ILE A 16 14.83 3.86 -24.32
C ILE A 16 14.84 2.65 -23.38
N LEU A 17 15.75 2.62 -22.39
CA LEU A 17 15.79 1.57 -21.38
C LEU A 17 14.49 1.45 -20.62
N ARG A 18 13.88 2.57 -20.19
CA ARG A 18 12.60 2.57 -19.50
C ARG A 18 11.48 1.95 -20.33
N LYS A 19 11.42 2.25 -21.63
CA LYS A 19 10.44 1.65 -22.56
C LYS A 19 10.66 0.13 -22.71
N ILE A 20 11.91 -0.29 -22.87
CA ILE A 20 12.25 -1.73 -22.96
C ILE A 20 11.90 -2.44 -21.66
N PHE A 21 12.28 -1.87 -20.53
CA PHE A 21 12.00 -2.45 -19.21
C PHE A 21 10.51 -2.51 -18.93
N ALA A 22 9.74 -1.49 -19.33
CA ALA A 22 8.29 -1.52 -19.21
C ALA A 22 7.72 -2.75 -19.92
N LEU A 23 8.09 -2.99 -21.18
CA LEU A 23 7.62 -4.14 -21.96
C LEU A 23 8.00 -5.50 -21.34
N VAL A 24 9.14 -5.57 -20.64
CA VAL A 24 9.68 -6.82 -20.09
C VAL A 24 9.24 -7.06 -18.65
N LEU A 25 8.93 -5.99 -17.90
CA LEU A 25 8.56 -6.01 -16.49
C LEU A 25 7.05 -5.86 -16.26
N GLU A 26 6.32 -5.35 -17.25
CA GLU A 26 4.87 -5.45 -17.31
C GLU A 26 4.52 -6.94 -17.39
N GLY A 27 3.79 -7.43 -16.38
CA GLY A 27 3.44 -8.84 -16.27
C GLY A 27 2.80 -9.33 -17.58
N SER A 28 3.53 -10.13 -18.36
CA SER A 28 3.09 -10.65 -19.65
C SER A 28 2.06 -11.76 -19.44
N SER A 29 0.83 -11.39 -19.11
CA SER A 29 -0.37 -12.10 -19.55
C SER A 29 -1.61 -11.27 -19.24
N ALA A 30 -2.58 -11.35 -20.14
CA ALA A 30 -3.89 -10.71 -20.13
C ALA A 30 -4.82 -11.14 -18.96
N ARG A 31 -4.29 -11.34 -17.74
CA ARG A 31 -5.02 -11.58 -16.48
C ARG A 31 -4.27 -10.95 -15.30
N SER A 32 -4.33 -9.63 -15.23
CA SER A 32 -4.47 -8.78 -14.03
C SER A 32 -4.33 -9.48 -12.65
N LYS A 33 -3.14 -9.93 -12.28
CA LYS A 33 -2.85 -10.22 -10.86
C LYS A 33 -1.93 -9.11 -10.37
N ALA A 34 -2.49 -8.23 -9.56
CA ALA A 34 -1.72 -7.25 -8.83
C ALA A 34 -0.61 -7.95 -8.03
N ILE A 35 0.54 -7.29 -7.91
CA ILE A 35 1.74 -7.81 -7.28
C ILE A 35 1.56 -7.76 -5.76
N ASP A 36 1.61 -8.93 -5.13
CA ASP A 36 1.65 -9.08 -3.67
C ASP A 36 3.08 -9.40 -3.17
N LEU A 37 3.24 -9.56 -1.85
CA LEU A 37 4.53 -9.86 -1.22
C LEU A 37 5.19 -11.14 -1.76
N LYS A 38 4.41 -12.20 -2.01
CA LYS A 38 4.90 -13.49 -2.49
C LYS A 38 5.37 -13.38 -3.95
N TYR A 39 4.58 -12.72 -4.78
CA TYR A 39 4.89 -12.49 -6.18
C TYR A 39 6.07 -11.54 -6.35
N TYR A 40 6.15 -10.47 -5.54
CA TYR A 40 7.32 -9.59 -5.49
C TYR A 40 8.59 -10.36 -5.11
N GLY A 41 8.54 -11.18 -4.05
CA GLY A 41 9.69 -12.00 -3.63
C GLY A 41 10.19 -12.93 -4.73
N LEU A 42 9.28 -13.50 -5.53
CA LEU A 42 9.62 -14.31 -6.69
C LEU A 42 10.27 -13.48 -7.82
N LEU A 43 9.68 -12.33 -8.16
CA LEU A 43 10.16 -11.46 -9.23
C LEU A 43 11.53 -10.85 -8.92
N ALA A 44 11.75 -10.46 -7.66
CA ALA A 44 13.02 -9.91 -7.19
C ALA A 44 14.14 -10.96 -7.19
N ARG A 45 13.83 -12.25 -6.94
CA ARG A 45 14.84 -13.32 -6.83
C ARG A 45 15.14 -14.04 -8.14
N ILE A 46 14.13 -14.33 -8.94
CA ILE A 46 14.24 -15.25 -10.10
C ILE A 46 13.57 -14.66 -11.37
N GLY A 47 12.74 -13.62 -11.23
CA GLY A 47 12.05 -12.97 -12.36
C GLY A 47 12.94 -12.04 -13.20
N MET A 48 12.34 -11.44 -14.23
CA MET A 48 13.02 -10.49 -15.12
C MET A 48 13.59 -9.28 -14.37
N LEU A 49 12.89 -8.80 -13.32
CA LEU A 49 13.41 -7.76 -12.44
C LEU A 49 14.75 -8.18 -11.80
N GLY A 50 14.79 -9.37 -11.20
CA GLY A 50 16.01 -9.94 -10.63
C GLY A 50 17.16 -10.06 -11.64
N LYS A 51 16.87 -10.40 -12.90
CA LYS A 51 17.88 -10.46 -13.97
C LYS A 51 18.40 -9.07 -14.34
N LEU A 52 17.52 -8.08 -14.51
CA LEU A 52 17.91 -6.70 -14.85
C LEU A 52 18.73 -6.06 -13.73
N MET A 53 18.37 -6.29 -12.47
CA MET A 53 19.14 -5.80 -11.31
C MET A 53 20.56 -6.38 -11.20
N ARG A 54 20.86 -7.50 -11.87
CA ARG A 54 22.19 -8.14 -11.86
C ARG A 54 23.08 -7.73 -13.03
N VAL A 55 22.57 -6.98 -14.01
CA VAL A 55 23.37 -6.53 -15.16
C VAL A 55 24.43 -5.54 -14.69
N ASP A 56 24.00 -4.43 -14.12
CA ASP A 56 24.83 -3.44 -13.44
C ASP A 56 23.96 -2.56 -12.51
N TYR A 57 24.61 -1.65 -11.78
CA TYR A 57 23.93 -0.72 -10.86
C TYR A 57 22.95 0.23 -11.58
N HIS A 58 23.30 0.72 -12.76
CA HIS A 58 22.49 1.67 -13.50
C HIS A 58 21.19 1.02 -14.00
N PHE A 59 21.29 -0.19 -14.57
CA PHE A 59 20.16 -1.03 -14.94
C PHE A 59 19.28 -1.32 -13.73
N ALA A 60 19.85 -1.62 -12.57
CA ALA A 60 19.09 -1.86 -11.36
C ALA A 60 18.25 -0.63 -10.96
N VAL A 61 18.85 0.56 -10.92
CA VAL A 61 18.15 1.81 -10.57
C VAL A 61 16.98 2.08 -11.53
N VAL A 62 17.21 1.94 -12.84
CA VAL A 62 16.17 2.19 -13.85
C VAL A 62 15.09 1.10 -13.83
N ALA A 63 15.47 -0.17 -13.73
CA ALA A 63 14.53 -1.30 -13.74
C ALA A 63 13.60 -1.29 -12.52
N VAL A 64 14.13 -0.98 -11.34
CA VAL A 64 13.34 -0.90 -10.11
C VAL A 64 12.30 0.20 -10.19
N ALA A 65 12.68 1.40 -10.62
CA ALA A 65 11.72 2.50 -10.80
C ALA A 65 10.60 2.12 -11.79
N VAL A 66 10.96 1.59 -12.97
CA VAL A 66 9.99 1.17 -13.99
C VAL A 66 9.08 0.06 -13.47
N PHE A 67 9.61 -0.88 -12.70
CA PHE A 67 8.83 -1.97 -12.12
C PHE A 67 7.67 -1.47 -11.25
N TYR A 68 7.93 -0.49 -10.37
CA TYR A 68 6.90 0.12 -9.53
C TYR A 68 5.91 0.99 -10.33
N GLU A 69 6.36 1.56 -11.45
CA GLU A 69 5.50 2.40 -12.29
C GLU A 69 4.49 1.63 -13.13
N VAL A 70 4.89 0.48 -13.68
CA VAL A 70 4.07 -0.26 -14.65
C VAL A 70 3.16 -1.30 -14.01
N ASN A 71 3.46 -1.74 -12.78
CA ASN A 71 2.69 -2.78 -12.10
C ASN A 71 1.71 -2.22 -11.07
N GLY A 72 0.56 -2.88 -10.93
CA GLY A 72 -0.35 -2.68 -9.81
C GLY A 72 0.08 -3.52 -8.61
N PHE A 73 0.07 -2.95 -7.41
CA PHE A 73 0.45 -3.64 -6.17
C PHE A 73 -0.79 -3.88 -5.30
N ASP A 74 -0.91 -5.09 -4.75
CA ASP A 74 -1.98 -5.44 -3.81
C ASP A 74 -1.38 -5.63 -2.41
N PHE A 75 -1.53 -4.60 -1.58
CA PHE A 75 -1.18 -4.61 -0.18
C PHE A 75 -2.38 -5.15 0.61
N TRP A 76 -2.65 -6.42 0.37
CA TRP A 76 -3.75 -7.15 0.97
C TRP A 76 -3.27 -8.11 2.05
N LYS A 77 -4.19 -8.38 2.98
CA LYS A 77 -3.95 -9.09 4.23
C LYS A 77 -4.39 -10.54 4.23
N PHE A 78 -5.36 -10.90 3.39
CA PHE A 78 -5.86 -12.26 3.20
C PHE A 78 -5.53 -12.78 1.80
N HIS A 79 -4.60 -13.73 1.67
CA HIS A 79 -4.57 -14.50 0.43
C HIS A 79 -5.95 -15.16 0.23
N PRO A 80 -6.65 -14.91 -0.90
CA PRO A 80 -7.93 -15.58 -1.16
C PRO A 80 -7.69 -17.09 -1.17
N GLY A 81 -8.21 -17.80 -0.16
CA GLY A 81 -8.11 -19.25 -0.03
C GLY A 81 -7.29 -19.79 1.15
N TYR A 82 -6.53 -18.96 1.86
CA TYR A 82 -5.80 -19.38 3.08
C TYR A 82 -6.51 -18.86 4.34
N ARG A 83 -7.43 -19.66 4.87
CA ARG A 83 -8.25 -19.34 6.06
C ARG A 83 -7.53 -19.43 7.41
N ASN A 84 -6.27 -19.87 7.46
CA ASN A 84 -5.61 -20.27 8.71
C ASN A 84 -4.30 -19.54 9.03
N GLU A 85 -3.82 -18.62 8.20
CA GLU A 85 -2.72 -17.74 8.62
C GLU A 85 -3.32 -16.57 9.37
N THR A 86 -3.37 -16.75 10.69
CA THR A 86 -3.24 -15.78 11.78
C THR A 86 -3.83 -14.40 11.51
N TYR A 87 -4.77 -14.00 12.37
CA TYR A 87 -5.19 -12.61 12.52
C TYR A 87 -4.01 -11.64 12.34
N PRO A 88 -4.23 -10.44 11.74
CA PRO A 88 -3.21 -9.38 11.69
C PRO A 88 -2.37 -9.38 12.96
N ALA A 89 -1.04 -9.31 12.81
CA ALA A 89 -0.21 -8.97 13.94
C ALA A 89 -0.82 -7.73 14.64
N ILE A 90 -0.99 -7.81 15.94
CA ILE A 90 -1.49 -6.70 16.76
C ILE A 90 -0.24 -6.03 17.33
N ASN A 91 -0.19 -4.70 17.34
CA ASN A 91 0.88 -3.97 18.01
C ASN A 91 0.71 -4.01 19.53
N GLU A 92 1.68 -3.45 20.26
CA GLU A 92 1.62 -3.30 21.72
C GLU A 92 0.38 -2.53 22.21
N PHE A 93 -0.20 -1.68 21.37
CA PHE A 93 -1.40 -0.88 21.67
C PHE A 93 -2.71 -1.58 21.31
N GLY A 94 -2.73 -2.89 21.09
CA GLY A 94 -3.96 -3.62 20.75
C GLY A 94 -4.53 -3.30 19.36
N CYS A 95 -3.80 -2.55 18.53
CA CYS A 95 -4.21 -2.13 17.19
C CYS A 95 -3.61 -3.04 16.11
N ARG A 96 -4.38 -3.31 15.05
CA ARG A 96 -3.92 -4.17 13.95
C ARG A 96 -2.82 -3.50 13.16
N MET A 97 -1.75 -4.25 12.88
CA MET A 97 -0.66 -3.82 12.03
C MET A 97 -1.12 -3.66 10.57
N PRO A 98 -0.55 -2.69 9.84
CA PRO A 98 -0.88 -2.46 8.44
C PRO A 98 -0.17 -3.50 7.55
N PRO A 99 -0.57 -3.61 6.27
CA PRO A 99 0.20 -4.43 5.33
C PRO A 99 1.63 -3.90 5.16
N ALA A 100 2.56 -4.80 4.83
CA ALA A 100 3.93 -4.42 4.55
C ALA A 100 4.00 -3.60 3.24
N LEU A 101 4.30 -2.31 3.39
CA LEU A 101 4.54 -1.41 2.28
C LEU A 101 5.98 -1.57 1.74
N PRO A 102 6.24 -1.17 0.48
CA PRO A 102 7.60 -1.08 -0.01
C PRO A 102 8.38 0.01 0.76
N PRO A 103 9.72 0.04 0.63
CA PRO A 103 10.53 1.09 1.25
C PRO A 103 10.13 2.49 0.78
N LEU A 104 10.37 3.51 1.62
CA LEU A 104 9.98 4.91 1.36
C LEU A 104 10.45 5.44 0.00
N TRP A 105 11.66 5.10 -0.44
CA TRP A 105 12.20 5.53 -1.74
C TRP A 105 11.38 5.01 -2.93
N ALA A 106 10.63 3.91 -2.76
CA ALA A 106 9.82 3.32 -3.82
C ALA A 106 8.47 4.05 -3.99
N HIS A 107 8.04 4.83 -2.98
CA HIS A 107 6.71 5.43 -2.94
C HIS A 107 6.49 6.41 -4.09
N GLU A 108 7.53 7.15 -4.50
CA GLU A 108 7.45 8.10 -5.62
C GLU A 108 7.20 7.45 -6.98
N TYR A 109 7.50 6.14 -7.11
CA TYR A 109 7.34 5.38 -8.35
C TYR A 109 6.02 4.60 -8.41
N LEU A 110 5.33 4.42 -7.28
CA LEU A 110 4.04 3.74 -7.26
C LEU A 110 3.01 4.50 -8.11
N ARG A 111 2.29 3.76 -8.95
CA ARG A 111 1.20 4.32 -9.79
C ARG A 111 -0.14 3.67 -9.50
N GLN A 112 -0.16 2.42 -9.08
CA GLN A 112 -1.40 1.65 -8.95
C GLN A 112 -1.29 0.79 -7.71
N ILE A 113 -2.11 1.08 -6.70
CA ILE A 113 -2.11 0.31 -5.46
C ILE A 113 -3.53 -0.04 -5.04
N ARG A 114 -3.67 -1.23 -4.49
CA ARG A 114 -4.80 -1.65 -3.68
C ARG A 114 -4.29 -1.88 -2.28
N ILE A 115 -4.99 -1.37 -1.27
CA ILE A 115 -4.53 -1.44 0.11
C ILE A 115 -5.70 -1.57 1.08
N VAL A 116 -5.52 -2.46 2.07
CA VAL A 116 -6.42 -2.55 3.22
C VAL A 116 -5.84 -1.79 4.40
N VAL A 117 -6.58 -0.81 4.90
CA VAL A 117 -6.19 0.00 6.06
C VAL A 117 -7.15 -0.27 7.20
N HIS A 118 -6.61 -0.57 8.38
CA HIS A 118 -7.41 -0.76 9.57
C HIS A 118 -7.47 0.51 10.42
N LEU A 119 -8.67 1.03 10.63
CA LEU A 119 -8.91 2.22 11.45
C LEU A 119 -9.47 1.82 12.81
N SER A 120 -8.94 2.44 13.86
CA SER A 120 -9.36 2.23 15.25
C SER A 120 -9.63 3.58 15.91
N ASP A 121 -10.53 3.62 16.88
CA ASP A 121 -10.78 4.76 17.75
C ASP A 121 -10.37 4.52 19.21
N LYS A 122 -9.81 3.33 19.49
CA LYS A 122 -9.26 2.95 20.78
C LYS A 122 -7.89 2.30 20.64
N TRP A 123 -7.17 2.32 21.75
CA TRP A 123 -5.87 1.69 21.91
C TRP A 123 -5.75 1.10 23.33
N TRP A 124 -4.90 0.10 23.50
CA TRP A 124 -4.64 -0.55 24.78
C TRP A 124 -3.44 0.10 25.48
N ASP A 125 -3.63 0.56 26.72
CA ASP A 125 -2.56 1.07 27.58
C ASP A 125 -2.20 0.03 28.64
N ASP A 126 -1.00 -0.54 28.53
CA ASP A 126 -0.47 -1.51 29.50
C ASP A 126 -0.25 -0.89 30.90
N THR A 127 -0.05 0.43 30.98
CA THR A 127 0.17 1.14 32.26
C THR A 127 -1.08 1.11 33.14
N PHE A 128 -2.25 1.25 32.51
CA PHE A 128 -3.55 1.23 33.19
C PHE A 128 -4.27 -0.11 33.03
N GLY A 129 -3.77 -1.01 32.18
CA GLY A 129 -4.42 -2.27 31.85
C GLY A 129 -5.82 -2.06 31.26
N ALA A 130 -5.97 -1.05 30.40
CA ALA A 130 -7.27 -0.58 29.94
C ALA A 130 -7.29 -0.14 28.48
N TRP A 131 -8.48 -0.18 27.87
CA TRP A 131 -8.73 0.43 26.56
C TRP A 131 -8.96 1.93 26.71
N CYS A 132 -8.09 2.72 26.11
CA CYS A 132 -8.15 4.17 26.06
C CYS A 132 -8.71 4.63 24.71
N THR A 133 -9.47 5.72 24.74
CA THR A 133 -10.02 6.35 23.54
C THR A 133 -8.97 7.23 22.88
N ILE A 134 -8.91 7.19 21.55
CA ILE A 134 -8.08 8.11 20.75
C ILE A 134 -8.84 9.44 20.66
N THR A 135 -8.23 10.52 21.13
CA THR A 135 -8.91 11.82 21.27
C THR A 135 -8.32 12.92 20.38
N SER A 136 -7.13 12.70 19.81
CA SER A 136 -6.42 13.69 19.01
C SER A 136 -5.75 13.08 17.77
N ALA A 137 -5.34 13.94 16.83
CA ALA A 137 -4.55 13.53 15.67
C ALA A 137 -3.19 12.91 16.08
N ASP A 138 -2.56 13.44 17.15
CA ASP A 138 -1.30 12.91 17.65
C ASP A 138 -1.47 11.49 18.20
N ASP A 139 -2.57 11.23 18.93
CA ASP A 139 -2.94 9.89 19.39
C ASP A 139 -3.15 8.94 18.20
N LEU A 140 -3.82 9.41 17.13
CA LEU A 140 -4.04 8.61 15.92
C LEU A 140 -2.71 8.15 15.31
N ILE A 141 -1.80 9.09 15.04
CA ILE A 141 -0.51 8.76 14.41
C ILE A 141 0.34 7.87 15.32
N ARG A 142 0.27 8.06 16.64
CA ARG A 142 1.02 7.28 17.60
C ARG A 142 0.51 5.84 17.73
N TYR A 143 -0.79 5.67 17.94
CA TYR A 143 -1.35 4.37 18.35
C TYR A 143 -1.99 3.60 17.21
N CYS A 144 -2.58 4.27 16.22
CA CYS A 144 -3.26 3.63 15.09
C CYS A 144 -2.31 3.45 13.89
N PRO A 145 -1.88 2.22 13.57
CA PRO A 145 -1.01 2.00 12.42
C PRO A 145 -1.70 2.33 11.08
N GLY A 146 -3.02 2.19 10.99
CA GLY A 146 -3.77 2.58 9.81
C GLY A 146 -3.71 4.08 9.54
N ALA A 147 -3.79 4.92 10.58
CA ALA A 147 -3.62 6.37 10.45
C ALA A 147 -2.23 6.74 9.90
N ARG A 148 -1.18 6.02 10.28
CA ARG A 148 0.16 6.19 9.68
C ARG A 148 0.20 5.83 8.20
N ILE A 149 -0.55 4.83 7.76
CA ILE A 149 -0.68 4.53 6.32
C ILE A 149 -1.40 5.65 5.59
N LEU A 150 -2.50 6.18 6.15
CA LEU A 150 -3.17 7.36 5.58
C LEU A 150 -2.21 8.56 5.50
N GLN A 151 -1.36 8.76 6.50
CA GLN A 151 -0.32 9.79 6.48
C GLN A 151 0.71 9.56 5.36
N LEU A 152 1.12 8.31 5.11
CA LEU A 152 2.02 7.97 4.00
C LEU A 152 1.36 8.18 2.63
N LEU A 153 0.07 7.84 2.49
CA LEU A 153 -0.72 8.11 1.29
C LEU A 153 -0.85 9.61 1.04
N THR A 154 -0.91 10.40 2.10
CA THR A 154 -0.95 11.87 2.04
C THR A 154 0.40 12.47 1.64
N THR A 155 1.48 12.02 2.26
CA THR A 155 2.78 12.74 2.18
C THR A 155 3.79 12.14 1.19
N SER A 156 3.71 10.84 0.91
CA SER A 156 4.76 10.11 0.17
C SER A 156 4.29 9.42 -1.10
N MET A 157 3.04 8.98 -1.17
CA MET A 157 2.47 8.28 -2.33
C MET A 157 1.59 9.22 -3.17
N THR A 158 2.16 10.35 -3.59
CA THR A 158 1.40 11.44 -4.23
C THR A 158 1.20 11.30 -5.73
N ASN A 159 1.88 10.34 -6.36
CA ASN A 159 1.89 10.15 -7.82
C ASN A 159 1.00 8.99 -8.29
N LEU A 160 0.02 8.58 -7.48
CA LEU A 160 -0.85 7.45 -7.83
C LEU A 160 -1.77 7.82 -9.01
N ARG A 161 -1.88 6.91 -9.97
CA ARG A 161 -2.92 6.93 -11.00
C ARG A 161 -4.21 6.33 -10.44
N SER A 162 -4.10 5.20 -9.74
CA SER A 162 -5.25 4.51 -9.16
C SER A 162 -4.94 4.06 -7.73
N LEU A 163 -5.90 4.31 -6.83
CA LEU A 163 -5.92 3.89 -5.44
C LEU A 163 -7.21 3.11 -5.19
N ASP A 164 -7.10 1.83 -4.87
CA ASP A 164 -8.20 1.03 -4.31
C ASP A 164 -7.99 0.94 -2.78
N LEU A 165 -8.67 1.82 -2.06
CA LEU A 165 -8.58 1.97 -0.61
C LEU A 165 -9.74 1.21 0.04
N GLN A 166 -9.38 0.18 0.80
CA GLN A 166 -10.35 -0.63 1.54
C GLN A 166 -10.14 -0.43 3.04
N ILE A 167 -11.21 -0.08 3.74
CA ILE A 167 -11.16 0.22 5.17
C ILE A 167 -11.77 -0.92 5.98
N GLU A 168 -10.97 -1.49 6.88
CA GLU A 168 -11.48 -2.26 8.02
C GLU A 168 -11.63 -1.29 9.19
N GLU A 169 -12.85 -0.85 9.49
CA GLU A 169 -13.10 0.00 10.66
C GLU A 169 -13.39 -0.85 11.92
N LEU A 170 -12.88 -0.38 13.05
CA LEU A 170 -13.21 -0.87 14.39
C LEU A 170 -13.47 0.33 15.31
N PHE A 171 -14.56 1.04 15.04
CA PHE A 171 -15.02 2.12 15.91
C PHE A 171 -15.93 1.54 16.99
N GLN A 172 -15.50 1.69 18.24
CA GLN A 172 -16.20 1.17 19.42
C GLN A 172 -16.87 2.28 20.24
N ARG A 173 -16.83 3.53 19.78
CA ARG A 173 -17.64 4.62 20.36
C ARG A 173 -19.12 4.40 20.05
N GLU A 174 -19.97 4.88 20.96
CA GLU A 174 -21.43 4.94 20.74
C GLU A 174 -21.77 5.88 19.59
N GLU A 175 -20.97 6.94 19.39
CA GLU A 175 -21.09 7.90 18.30
C GLU A 175 -19.89 7.84 17.34
N PRO A 176 -20.00 7.13 16.20
CA PRO A 176 -18.92 7.01 15.21
C PRO A 176 -18.47 8.34 14.58
N LEU A 177 -19.34 9.36 14.61
CA LEU A 177 -19.03 10.69 14.09
C LEU A 177 -17.96 11.41 14.91
N GLU A 178 -17.86 11.13 16.21
CA GLU A 178 -16.77 11.67 17.03
C GLU A 178 -15.42 11.10 16.59
N SER A 179 -15.36 9.80 16.29
CA SER A 179 -14.16 9.17 15.72
C SER A 179 -13.81 9.83 14.39
N CYS A 180 -14.79 10.05 13.52
CA CYS A 180 -14.58 10.76 12.25
C CYS A 180 -14.04 12.19 12.46
N ALA A 181 -14.47 12.91 13.50
CA ALA A 181 -13.94 14.24 13.81
C ALA A 181 -12.45 14.21 14.16
N VAL A 182 -12.00 13.19 14.91
CA VAL A 182 -10.57 13.02 15.21
C VAL A 182 -9.78 12.71 13.94
N TYR A 183 -10.27 11.82 13.07
CA TYR A 183 -9.63 11.53 11.77
C TYR A 183 -9.56 12.78 10.88
N ARG A 184 -10.62 13.58 10.85
CA ARG A 184 -10.66 14.84 10.10
C ARG A 184 -9.63 15.84 10.62
N SER A 185 -9.42 15.90 11.94
CA SER A 185 -8.41 16.78 12.55
C SER A 185 -6.96 16.43 12.16
N ALA A 186 -6.71 15.20 11.72
CA ALA A 186 -5.39 14.76 11.27
C ALA A 186 -5.04 15.24 9.84
N GLY A 187 -6.00 15.80 9.10
CA GLY A 187 -5.74 16.48 7.84
C GLY A 187 -5.22 15.56 6.71
N PHE A 188 -5.69 14.32 6.67
CA PHE A 188 -5.33 13.41 5.58
C PHE A 188 -5.85 13.92 4.23
N GLN A 189 -5.09 13.66 3.16
CA GLN A 189 -5.47 14.02 1.81
C GLN A 189 -5.00 12.95 0.83
N MET A 190 -5.93 12.30 0.13
CA MET A 190 -5.56 11.24 -0.81
C MET A 190 -5.23 11.81 -2.19
N HIS A 191 -4.11 11.37 -2.77
CA HIS A 191 -3.63 11.85 -4.06
C HIS A 191 -3.64 10.74 -5.10
N ALA A 192 -4.75 10.56 -5.81
CA ALA A 192 -4.82 9.71 -7.00
C ALA A 192 -5.80 10.26 -8.04
N LYS A 193 -5.60 9.90 -9.31
CA LYS A 193 -6.56 10.27 -10.38
C LYS A 193 -7.89 9.52 -10.23
N GLU A 194 -7.81 8.26 -9.82
CA GLU A 194 -8.95 7.40 -9.59
C GLU A 194 -8.86 6.82 -8.20
N ILE A 195 -9.87 7.06 -7.36
CA ILE A 195 -9.97 6.46 -6.03
C ILE A 195 -11.22 5.59 -5.96
N LYS A 196 -11.03 4.33 -5.58
CA LYS A 196 -12.10 3.43 -5.17
C LYS A 196 -12.05 3.31 -3.66
N PHE A 197 -13.17 3.57 -3.02
CA PHE A 197 -13.31 3.49 -1.57
C PHE A 197 -14.35 2.45 -1.21
N LEU A 198 -13.98 1.53 -0.33
CA LEU A 198 -14.87 0.48 0.16
C LEU A 198 -14.62 0.24 1.64
N ILE A 199 -15.68 0.08 2.41
CA ILE A 199 -15.59 -0.43 3.78
C ILE A 199 -15.84 -1.94 3.73
N VAL A 200 -14.93 -2.69 4.33
CA VAL A 200 -14.90 -4.15 4.24
C VAL A 200 -14.99 -4.79 5.61
N GLU A 201 -15.58 -5.97 5.66
CA GLU A 201 -15.66 -6.76 6.87
C GLU A 201 -14.28 -7.32 7.27
N PRO A 202 -13.87 -7.17 8.53
CA PRO A 202 -12.56 -7.62 9.03
C PRO A 202 -12.23 -9.11 8.85
N ARG A 203 -13.23 -9.97 8.62
CA ARG A 203 -13.06 -11.44 8.52
C ARG A 203 -13.22 -11.96 7.10
N THR A 204 -14.07 -11.33 6.30
CA THR A 204 -14.42 -11.82 4.96
C THR A 204 -13.75 -11.00 3.87
N GLY A 205 -13.33 -9.77 4.17
CA GLY A 205 -12.82 -8.82 3.17
C GLY A 205 -13.87 -8.42 2.14
N LEU A 206 -15.13 -8.81 2.35
CA LEU A 206 -16.25 -8.44 1.50
C LEU A 206 -16.75 -7.06 1.89
N PRO A 207 -17.33 -6.30 0.94
CA PRO A 207 -18.00 -5.05 1.26
C PRO A 207 -19.02 -5.28 2.38
N ARG A 208 -19.00 -4.43 3.41
CA ARG A 208 -20.07 -4.44 4.40
C ARG A 208 -21.39 -4.15 3.68
N LYS A 209 -22.37 -5.04 3.88
CA LYS A 209 -23.69 -4.93 3.26
C LYS A 209 -24.50 -3.77 3.83
N ASP A 210 -24.23 -3.44 5.09
CA ASP A 210 -24.81 -2.30 5.77
C ASP A 210 -23.93 -1.09 5.50
N SER A 211 -24.39 -0.23 4.58
CA SER A 211 -23.80 1.10 4.44
C SER A 211 -24.26 1.93 5.62
N ASP A 212 -23.49 1.92 6.71
CA ASP A 212 -23.80 2.81 7.82
C ASP A 212 -23.87 4.23 7.27
N HIS A 213 -24.89 4.97 7.70
CA HIS A 213 -25.17 6.33 7.22
C HIS A 213 -24.00 7.31 7.39
N TRP A 214 -23.02 6.98 8.24
CA TRP A 214 -21.84 7.79 8.52
C TRP A 214 -20.61 7.46 7.66
N TYR A 215 -20.63 6.43 6.81
CA TYR A 215 -19.51 6.10 5.93
C TYR A 215 -19.06 7.24 4.98
N PRO A 216 -19.97 8.07 4.44
CA PRO A 216 -19.57 9.28 3.72
C PRO A 216 -18.77 10.27 4.59
N GLU A 217 -19.09 10.38 5.87
CA GLU A 217 -18.36 11.25 6.81
C GLU A 217 -16.96 10.71 7.09
N LEU A 218 -16.80 9.39 7.19
CA LEU A 218 -15.49 8.77 7.30
C LEU A 218 -14.65 9.00 6.04
N ALA A 219 -15.26 8.82 4.85
CA ALA A 219 -14.56 9.06 3.59
C ALA A 219 -14.03 10.50 3.51
N ASN A 220 -14.87 11.47 3.84
CA ASN A 220 -14.47 12.88 3.93
C ASN A 220 -13.37 13.09 4.99
N ALA A 221 -13.51 12.50 6.17
CA ALA A 221 -12.54 12.63 7.26
C ALA A 221 -11.13 12.08 6.92
N ILE A 222 -11.04 11.12 6.00
CA ILE A 222 -9.75 10.58 5.53
C ILE A 222 -9.27 11.20 4.22
N GLY A 223 -9.91 12.27 3.75
CA GLY A 223 -9.46 13.08 2.62
C GLY A 223 -9.80 12.50 1.25
N LEU A 224 -10.97 11.87 1.12
CA LEU A 224 -11.56 11.40 -0.14
C LEU A 224 -12.61 12.36 -0.70
#